data_AF-A0A957SD25-F1
#
_entry.id   AF-A0A957SD25-F1
#
_cell.length_a   1.000
_cell.length_b   1.000
_cell.length_c   1.000
_cell.angle_alpha   90.00
_cell.angle_beta   90.00
_cell.angle_gamma   90.00
#
_symmetry.space_group_name_H-M   'P 1'
#
loop_
_entity.id
_entity.type
_entity.pdbx_description
1 polymer ?
#
loop_
_entity_poly.entity_id
_entity_poly.type
_entity_poly.pdbx_seq_one_letter_code
_entity_poly.pdbx_strand_id
1 'polypeptide(L)'
;MEERQLIQEKLTQAAEILNEQDVDLWLTFVRETAMQPDPALELIYGSDMTWQSAFLLTKSGERIAIVGHFDSANLYELDVYTRIVGYHEGIRAHLVA
;
A
#
# COMPACT_ATOMS: atom_id res chain seq x y z
N MET A 1 16.26 9.00 -2.06
CA MET A 1 17.10 7.77 -1.98
C MET A 1 16.86 7.05 -0.66
N GLU A 2 16.93 7.73 0.48
CA GLU A 2 16.70 7.14 1.81
C GLU A 2 15.26 6.62 2.02
N GLU A 3 14.25 7.38 1.59
CA GLU A 3 12.83 7.04 1.84
C GLU A 3 12.35 5.77 1.10
N ARG A 4 12.60 5.66 -0.20
CA ARG A 4 12.27 4.45 -0.98
C ARG A 4 12.89 3.20 -0.36
N GLN A 5 14.17 3.28 0.03
CA GLN A 5 14.87 2.14 0.62
C GLN A 5 14.24 1.77 1.98
N LEU A 6 13.93 2.76 2.82
CA LEU A 6 13.24 2.55 4.09
C LEU A 6 11.89 1.83 3.88
N ILE A 7 11.07 2.30 2.94
CA ILE A 7 9.76 1.68 2.64
C ILE A 7 9.95 0.25 2.14
N GLN A 8 10.92 0.01 1.25
CA GLN A 8 11.21 -1.34 0.76
C GLN A 8 11.60 -2.30 1.88
N GLU A 9 12.46 -1.86 2.81
CA GLU A 9 12.88 -2.63 3.98
C GLU A 9 11.70 -2.90 4.92
N LYS A 10 10.82 -1.91 5.14
CA LYS A 10 9.62 -2.05 5.97
C LYS A 10 8.61 -3.04 5.38
N LEU A 11 8.39 -2.99 4.07
CA LEU A 11 7.54 -3.96 3.38
C LEU A 11 8.11 -5.39 3.45
N THR A 12 9.44 -5.53 3.40
CA THR A 12 10.10 -6.84 3.60
C THR A 12 9.92 -7.34 5.03
N GLN A 13 10.18 -6.50 6.04
CA GLN A 13 9.96 -6.84 7.45
C GLN A 13 8.50 -7.24 7.72
N ALA A 14 7.53 -6.53 7.14
CA ALA A 14 6.12 -6.85 7.30
C ALA A 14 5.76 -8.22 6.68
N ALA A 15 6.38 -8.61 5.56
CA ALA A 15 6.19 -9.94 4.98
C ALA A 15 6.80 -11.04 5.86
N GLU A 16 7.96 -10.78 6.48
CA GLU A 16 8.58 -11.69 7.45
C GLU A 16 7.66 -11.89 8.67
N ILE A 17 7.08 -10.82 9.21
CA ILE A 17 6.09 -10.90 10.30
C ILE A 17 4.89 -11.75 9.89
N LEU A 18 4.36 -11.57 8.67
CA LEU A 18 3.25 -12.39 8.17
C LEU A 18 3.61 -13.89 8.11
N ASN A 19 4.84 -14.23 7.74
CA ASN A 19 5.33 -15.62 7.79
C ASN A 19 5.44 -16.14 9.22
N GLU A 20 5.98 -15.34 10.15
CA GLU A 20 6.12 -15.73 11.57
C GLU A 20 4.78 -15.98 12.25
N GLN A 21 3.75 -15.20 11.88
CA GLN A 21 2.41 -15.28 12.48
C GLN A 21 1.47 -16.24 11.73
N ASP A 22 1.93 -16.87 10.64
CA ASP A 22 1.10 -17.66 9.70
C ASP A 22 -0.17 -16.92 9.24
N VAL A 23 -0.01 -15.65 8.85
CA VAL A 23 -1.08 -14.80 8.32
C VAL A 23 -0.86 -14.59 6.83
N ASP A 24 -1.87 -14.90 6.00
CA ASP A 24 -1.71 -14.86 4.55
C ASP A 24 -1.59 -13.45 3.97
N LEU A 25 -2.27 -12.48 4.58
CA LEU A 25 -2.44 -11.14 4.04
C LEU A 25 -2.58 -10.09 5.16
N TRP A 26 -1.85 -8.98 5.01
CA TRP A 26 -2.12 -7.72 5.68
C TRP A 26 -2.82 -6.76 4.70
N LEU A 27 -3.97 -6.21 5.09
CA LEU A 27 -4.64 -5.13 4.37
C LEU A 27 -4.61 -3.84 5.19
N THR A 28 -3.96 -2.81 4.66
CA THR A 28 -4.07 -1.44 5.15
C THR A 28 -5.06 -0.70 4.27
N PHE A 29 -6.25 -0.46 4.80
CA PHE A 29 -7.34 0.24 4.10
C PHE A 29 -7.52 1.63 4.66
N VAL A 30 -7.27 2.64 3.84
CA VAL A 30 -7.19 4.03 4.28
C VAL A 30 -8.05 4.95 3.42
N ARG A 31 -8.49 6.05 4.01
CA ARG A 31 -9.02 7.23 3.31
C ARG A 31 -8.64 8.42 4.15
N GLU A 32 -7.54 9.05 3.77
CA GLU A 32 -6.83 9.93 4.69
C GLU A 32 -7.01 11.39 4.31
N THR A 33 -6.69 12.25 5.27
CA THR A 33 -6.43 13.67 5.02
C THR A 33 -5.16 14.01 5.78
N ALA A 34 -4.44 15.06 5.37
CA ALA A 34 -3.23 15.50 6.09
C ALA A 34 -3.44 15.78 7.59
N MET A 35 -4.70 15.97 8.02
CA MET A 35 -5.07 16.19 9.43
C MET A 35 -5.25 14.90 10.23
N GLN A 36 -5.40 13.76 9.56
CA GLN A 36 -5.60 12.45 10.18
C GLN A 36 -4.91 11.37 9.33
N PRO A 37 -3.56 11.28 9.45
CA PRO A 37 -2.78 10.23 8.79
C PRO A 37 -2.80 8.92 9.58
N ASP A 38 -2.67 7.80 8.88
CA ASP A 38 -2.46 6.47 9.40
C ASP A 38 -0.94 6.28 9.52
N PRO A 39 -0.42 6.05 10.73
CA PRO A 39 1.02 5.91 10.95
C PRO A 39 1.63 4.72 10.18
N ALA A 40 0.83 3.71 9.80
CA ALA A 40 1.30 2.63 8.95
C ALA A 40 1.57 3.10 7.51
N LEU A 41 0.84 4.10 7.02
CA LEU A 41 0.98 4.61 5.65
C LEU A 41 2.36 5.26 5.42
N GLU A 42 2.89 5.95 6.43
CA GLU A 42 4.25 6.51 6.41
C GLU A 42 5.31 5.43 6.17
N LEU A 43 5.11 4.22 6.71
CA LEU A 43 6.07 3.12 6.60
C LEU A 43 5.97 2.34 5.28
N ILE A 44 4.79 2.34 4.64
CA ILE A 44 4.53 1.51 3.45
C ILE A 44 4.39 2.33 2.16
N TYR A 45 4.21 3.65 2.25
CA TYR A 45 4.05 4.53 1.09
C TYR A 45 4.76 5.88 1.26
N GLY A 46 4.82 6.45 2.48
CA GLY A 46 5.57 7.68 2.77
C GLY A 46 4.85 8.98 2.38
N SER A 47 3.58 8.91 1.98
CA SER A 47 2.79 10.10 1.64
C SER A 47 1.31 9.89 1.95
N ASP A 48 0.50 10.94 1.81
CA ASP A 48 -0.92 10.92 2.13
C ASP A 48 -1.76 10.35 0.97
N MET A 49 -2.92 9.78 1.29
CA MET A 49 -3.91 9.32 0.30
C MET A 49 -5.20 10.15 0.39
N THR A 50 -5.63 10.72 -0.75
CA THR A 50 -6.87 11.51 -0.78
C THR A 50 -8.13 10.65 -0.99
N TRP A 51 -7.99 9.58 -1.79
CA TRP A 51 -9.09 8.67 -2.10
C TRP A 51 -9.01 7.40 -1.25
N GLN A 52 -10.06 6.57 -1.29
CA GLN A 52 -10.03 5.27 -0.60
C GLN A 52 -8.97 4.39 -1.25
N SER A 53 -8.00 3.93 -0.48
CA SER A 53 -6.87 3.17 -0.96
C SER A 53 -6.70 1.89 -0.17
N ALA A 54 -6.26 0.83 -0.84
CA ALA A 54 -5.96 -0.45 -0.24
C ALA A 54 -4.53 -0.84 -0.57
N PHE A 55 -3.72 -1.07 0.48
CA PHE A 55 -2.38 -1.62 0.37
C PHE A 55 -2.39 -3.03 0.94
N LEU A 56 -2.08 -3.99 0.07
CA LEU A 56 -2.14 -5.41 0.35
C LEU A 56 -0.71 -5.94 0.35
N LEU A 57 -0.33 -6.59 1.44
CA LEU A 57 0.93 -7.31 1.57
C LEU A 57 0.63 -8.76 1.89
N THR A 58 1.17 -9.67 1.10
CA THR A 58 1.03 -11.11 1.33
C THR A 58 2.28 -11.66 2.01
N LYS A 59 2.15 -12.82 2.68
CA LYS A 59 3.32 -13.52 3.24
C LYS A 59 4.33 -13.99 2.19
N SER A 60 3.94 -14.12 0.91
CA SER A 60 4.87 -14.41 -0.19
C SER A 60 5.70 -13.20 -0.63
N GLY A 61 5.39 -12.01 -0.09
CA GLY A 61 6.05 -10.76 -0.44
C GLY A 61 5.39 -10.02 -1.62
N GLU A 62 4.27 -10.50 -2.16
CA GLU A 62 3.47 -9.74 -3.12
C GLU A 62 2.89 -8.49 -2.45
N ARG A 63 3.04 -7.35 -3.14
CA ARG A 63 2.67 -6.01 -2.68
C ARG A 63 1.75 -5.38 -3.72
N ILE A 64 0.46 -5.27 -3.40
CA ILE A 64 -0.56 -4.76 -4.32
C ILE A 64 -1.10 -3.45 -3.76
N ALA A 65 -1.08 -2.39 -4.55
CA ALA A 65 -1.74 -1.12 -4.21
C ALA A 65 -2.94 -0.90 -5.13
N ILE A 66 -4.10 -0.63 -4.54
CA ILE A 66 -5.31 -0.22 -5.27
C ILE A 66 -5.62 1.21 -4.86
N VAL A 67 -5.48 2.15 -5.79
CA VAL A 67 -5.50 3.59 -5.51
C VAL A 67 -6.23 4.39 -6.59
N GLY A 68 -6.55 5.64 -6.28
CA GLY A 68 -7.04 6.58 -7.29
C GLY A 68 -6.03 6.80 -8.41
N HIS A 69 -6.50 7.04 -9.63
CA HIS A 69 -5.67 7.19 -10.82
C HIS A 69 -4.52 8.19 -10.64
N PHE A 70 -4.78 9.32 -9.98
CA PHE A 70 -3.76 10.35 -9.77
C PHE A 70 -2.65 9.94 -8.79
N ASP A 71 -2.95 9.07 -7.82
CA ASP A 71 -1.97 8.54 -6.87
C ASP A 71 -1.16 7.38 -7.46
N SER A 72 -1.65 6.73 -8.51
CA SER A 72 -0.98 5.58 -9.13
C SER A 72 0.39 5.91 -9.71
N ALA A 73 0.56 7.12 -10.26
CA ALA A 73 1.84 7.57 -10.83
C ALA A 73 2.96 7.62 -9.78
N ASN A 74 2.68 8.16 -8.60
CA ASN A 74 3.64 8.23 -7.50
C ASN A 74 4.06 6.83 -7.04
N LEU A 75 3.12 5.88 -7.01
CA LEU A 75 3.42 4.49 -6.67
C LEU A 75 4.28 3.78 -7.71
N TYR A 76 4.08 4.08 -9.00
CA TYR A 76 4.95 3.56 -10.08
C TYR A 76 6.36 4.12 -9.96
N GLU A 77 6.51 5.42 -9.63
CA GLU A 77 7.82 6.03 -9.42
C GLU A 77 8.52 5.52 -8.16
N LEU A 78 7.77 5.22 -7.10
CA LEU A 78 8.29 4.65 -5.87
C LEU A 78 8.90 3.26 -6.10
N ASP A 79 8.35 2.47 -7.03
CA ASP A 79 8.90 1.18 -7.50
C ASP A 79 9.12 0.15 -6.36
N VAL A 80 8.20 0.11 -5.40
CA VAL A 80 8.22 -0.86 -4.28
C VAL A 80 7.01 -1.81 -4.27
N TYR A 81 5.97 -1.50 -5.06
CA TYR A 81 4.76 -2.30 -5.19
C TYR A 81 4.81 -3.15 -6.45
N THR A 82 4.64 -4.47 -6.29
CA THR A 82 4.67 -5.44 -7.39
C THR A 82 3.51 -5.28 -8.37
N ARG A 83 2.39 -4.73 -7.90
CA ARG A 83 1.20 -4.49 -8.71
C ARG A 83 0.49 -3.23 -8.23
N ILE A 84 0.13 -2.38 -9.18
CA ILE A 84 -0.64 -1.16 -8.92
C ILE A 84 -1.90 -1.20 -9.77
N VAL A 85 -3.05 -0.98 -9.14
CA VAL A 85 -4.38 -0.95 -9.76
C VAL A 85 -4.95 0.45 -9.54
N GLY A 86 -4.93 1.27 -10.59
CA GLY A 86 -5.54 2.59 -10.59
C GLY A 86 -7.03 2.54 -10.90
N TYR A 87 -7.83 3.38 -10.25
CA TYR A 87 -9.26 3.55 -10.55
C TYR A 87 -9.66 5.01 -10.76
N HIS A 88 -10.77 5.23 -11.45
CA HIS A 88 -11.34 6.57 -11.69
C HIS A 88 -12.65 6.84 -10.93
N GLU A 89 -13.50 5.81 -10.76
CA GLU A 89 -14.87 5.99 -10.25
C GLU A 89 -15.05 5.53 -8.78
N GLY A 90 -14.05 4.83 -8.23
CA GLY A 90 -14.04 4.35 -6.86
C GLY A 90 -13.44 2.95 -6.72
N ILE A 91 -13.04 2.58 -5.51
CA ILE A 91 -12.33 1.32 -5.25
C ILE A 91 -13.24 0.07 -5.28
N ARG A 92 -14.56 0.26 -5.13
CA ARG A 92 -15.53 -0.82 -4.93
C ARG A 92 -15.41 -1.95 -5.95
N ALA A 93 -15.30 -1.61 -7.24
CA ALA A 93 -15.23 -2.58 -8.33
C ALA A 93 -14.01 -3.51 -8.26
N HIS A 94 -12.99 -3.17 -7.47
CA HIS A 94 -11.78 -3.95 -7.30
C HIS A 94 -11.77 -4.80 -6.03
N LEU A 95 -12.75 -4.62 -5.14
CA LEU A 95 -12.84 -5.32 -3.85
C LEU A 95 -14.04 -6.27 -3.73
N VAL A 96 -15.08 -6.08 -4.55
CA VAL A 96 -16.28 -6.93 -4.52
C VAL A 96 -16.35 -7.84 -5.76
N ALA A 97 -16.80 -9.08 -5.55
CA ALA A 97 -17.08 -10.06 -6.60
C ALA A 97 -18.44 -9.80 -7.28
#